data_AF-A0A519MP30-F1
#
_entry.id   AF-A0A519MP30-F1
#
_cell.length_a   1.000
_cell.length_b   1.000
_cell.length_c   1.000
_cell.angle_alpha   90.00
_cell.angle_beta   90.00
_cell.angle_gamma   90.00
#
_symmetry.space_group_name_H-M   'P 1'
#
loop_
_entity.id
_entity.type
_entity.pdbx_description
1 polymer ?
#
loop_
_entity_poly.entity_id
_entity_poly.type
_entity_poly.pdbx_seq_one_letter_code
_entity_poly.pdbx_strand_id
1 'polypeptide(L)'
;MKKFVTRQHFFETEKVSEFQFDGTTLKETVIGTKMSGFKEPVYEVLGFDMQSFSVYDQYYELFETKYYSPIAREAFSDYRYQLLDSTLIDGRKTYKISFRDKKKRERSSLQGVLYIDAENYGVARADFQVRGLLIISANHTFHYINEEKIWFPVGRSLKIQKGNNSDDIHIPGTTIRFDAVSDPNPRRLKETSDFTYLFSQSKYREIQYNVPVKIKKKSVAIEVKDYASDRDESFWAPYKDSVDVRERNTYYALDSIVAKEKIEKKLRFGRKIINGYIPFGPIDLDLRYLLSYNNYEGFRLGLGGVTNDKFSEIYRIEGYSAYGTKDGNFKYNLGGAARIGKFSNTWIGGSYTDDVR
;
A
#
# COMPACT_ATOMS: atom_id res chain seq x y z
N MET A 1 22.67 -16.59 1.44
CA MET A 1 21.42 -15.89 1.84
C MET A 1 21.51 -15.25 3.24
N LYS A 2 21.90 -15.94 4.32
CA LYS A 2 22.05 -15.32 5.66
C LYS A 2 22.96 -14.08 5.70
N LYS A 3 24.12 -14.12 5.02
CA LYS A 3 25.04 -12.95 4.87
C LYS A 3 24.43 -11.78 4.07
N PHE A 4 23.39 -12.03 3.26
CA PHE A 4 22.73 -11.02 2.42
C PHE A 4 21.67 -10.26 3.23
N VAL A 5 20.79 -10.98 3.94
CA VAL A 5 19.75 -10.39 4.81
C VAL A 5 20.35 -9.57 5.95
N THR A 6 21.56 -9.90 6.42
CA THR A 6 22.25 -9.12 7.47
C THR A 6 22.92 -7.84 6.96
N ARG A 7 23.13 -7.69 5.64
CA ARG A 7 23.89 -6.56 5.06
C ARG A 7 23.02 -5.52 4.36
N GLN A 8 21.82 -5.91 3.94
CA GLN A 8 20.87 -5.08 3.18
C GLN A 8 19.44 -5.61 3.34
N HIS A 9 18.45 -4.80 3.03
CA HIS A 9 17.04 -5.20 2.94
C HIS A 9 16.75 -5.87 1.60
N PHE A 10 15.64 -6.60 1.52
CA PHE A 10 15.16 -7.19 0.25
C PHE A 10 14.50 -6.17 -0.66
N PHE A 11 13.87 -5.18 -0.05
CA PHE A 11 13.21 -4.06 -0.69
C PHE A 11 13.11 -2.95 0.34
N GLU A 12 13.19 -1.73 -0.16
CA GLU A 12 13.10 -0.50 0.62
C GLU A 12 12.43 0.58 -0.21
N THR A 13 11.59 1.36 0.47
CA THR A 13 10.88 2.49 -0.12
C THR A 13 10.78 3.61 0.90
N GLU A 14 10.95 4.83 0.42
CA GLU A 14 10.77 6.06 1.18
C GLU A 14 9.71 6.93 0.49
N LYS A 15 8.85 7.58 1.28
CA LYS A 15 7.79 8.47 0.79
C LYS A 15 7.72 9.71 1.69
N VAL A 16 7.76 10.88 1.07
CA VAL A 16 7.50 12.17 1.71
C VAL A 16 6.24 12.76 1.11
N SER A 17 5.27 13.05 1.99
CA SER A 17 3.98 13.58 1.60
C SER A 17 3.58 14.79 2.42
N GLU A 18 2.89 15.72 1.78
CA GLU A 18 2.14 16.80 2.42
C GLU A 18 0.71 16.32 2.67
N PHE A 19 0.22 16.46 3.91
CA PHE A 19 -1.17 16.18 4.26
C PHE A 19 -1.92 17.48 4.52
N GLN A 20 -3.07 17.64 3.87
CA GLN A 20 -3.94 18.82 4.02
C GLN A 20 -5.34 18.37 4.41
N PHE A 21 -5.93 19.02 5.41
CA PHE A 21 -7.30 18.75 5.88
C PHE A 21 -8.09 20.05 6.02
N ASP A 22 -9.23 20.14 5.34
CA ASP A 22 -10.08 21.35 5.33
C ASP A 22 -11.35 21.23 6.21
N GLY A 23 -11.40 20.23 7.09
CA GLY A 23 -12.57 19.90 7.90
C GLY A 23 -13.49 18.85 7.27
N THR A 24 -13.41 18.64 5.95
CA THR A 24 -14.23 17.65 5.23
C THR A 24 -13.41 16.65 4.43
N THR A 25 -12.31 17.09 3.84
CA THR A 25 -11.50 16.31 2.92
C THR A 25 -10.07 16.25 3.44
N LEU A 26 -9.54 15.04 3.60
CA LEU A 26 -8.10 14.81 3.77
C LEU A 26 -7.49 14.52 2.41
N LYS A 27 -6.43 15.24 2.06
CA LYS A 27 -5.66 15.02 0.84
C LYS A 27 -4.20 14.78 1.16
N GLU A 28 -3.64 13.75 0.55
CA GLU A 28 -2.20 13.48 0.50
C GLU A 28 -1.62 13.98 -0.83
N THR A 29 -0.53 14.72 -0.76
CA THR A 29 0.28 15.08 -1.93
C THR A 29 1.69 14.51 -1.76
N VAL A 30 2.03 13.48 -2.53
CA VAL A 30 3.36 12.87 -2.52
C VAL A 30 4.33 13.77 -3.26
N ILE A 31 5.28 14.34 -2.52
CA ILE A 31 6.28 15.29 -3.01
C ILE A 31 7.66 14.67 -3.19
N GLY A 32 7.89 13.48 -2.64
CA GLY A 32 9.12 12.71 -2.81
C GLY A 32 8.84 11.23 -2.65
N THR A 33 9.39 10.39 -3.52
CA THR A 33 9.32 8.93 -3.41
C THR A 33 10.60 8.31 -3.93
N LYS A 34 11.09 7.29 -3.23
CA LYS A 34 12.25 6.50 -3.63
C LYS A 34 11.92 5.04 -3.42
N MET A 35 12.27 4.20 -4.40
CA MET A 35 12.03 2.76 -4.35
C MET A 35 13.26 2.03 -4.86
N SER A 36 13.84 1.20 -4.02
CA SER A 36 15.03 0.43 -4.39
C SER A 36 14.77 -0.46 -5.61
N GLY A 37 15.60 -0.30 -6.63
CA GLY A 37 15.47 -1.01 -7.90
C GLY A 37 14.54 -0.38 -8.92
N PHE A 38 13.68 0.59 -8.57
CA PHE A 38 12.67 1.12 -9.48
C PHE A 38 12.93 2.58 -9.82
N LYS A 39 12.91 2.92 -11.12
CA LYS A 39 13.01 4.30 -11.59
C LYS A 39 11.65 4.99 -11.52
N GLU A 40 10.62 4.31 -12.01
CA GLU A 40 9.24 4.79 -11.90
C GLU A 40 8.62 4.33 -10.56
N PRO A 41 7.76 5.15 -9.94
CA PRO A 41 7.10 4.76 -8.70
C PRO A 41 6.09 3.65 -8.97
N VAL A 42 6.07 2.66 -8.08
CA VAL A 42 5.05 1.62 -8.06
C VAL A 42 3.83 2.16 -7.32
N TYR A 43 2.89 2.80 -8.04
CA TYR A 43 1.75 3.51 -7.45
C TYR A 43 0.90 2.68 -6.47
N GLU A 44 0.76 1.39 -6.73
CA GLU A 44 0.05 0.44 -5.86
C GLU A 44 0.73 0.31 -4.50
N VAL A 45 2.06 0.45 -4.43
CA VAL A 45 2.80 0.46 -3.16
C VAL A 45 2.62 1.82 -2.46
N LEU A 46 2.58 2.93 -3.21
CA LEU A 46 2.40 4.27 -2.63
C LEU A 46 1.04 4.48 -1.99
N GLY A 47 -0.01 3.89 -2.58
CA GLY A 47 -1.38 3.96 -2.09
C GLY A 47 -1.76 2.86 -1.09
N PHE A 48 -0.83 1.99 -0.71
CA PHE A 48 -1.12 0.90 0.21
C PHE A 48 -1.08 1.37 1.67
N ASP A 49 -2.24 1.49 2.29
CA ASP A 49 -2.37 1.81 3.71
C ASP A 49 -2.26 0.54 4.56
N MET A 50 -1.09 0.34 5.17
CA MET A 50 -0.84 -0.87 5.98
C MET A 50 -1.50 -0.83 7.36
N GLN A 51 -1.88 0.36 7.83
CA GLN A 51 -2.58 0.59 9.09
C GLN A 51 -3.37 1.90 9.05
N SER A 52 -4.47 1.98 9.80
CA SER A 52 -5.24 3.22 9.96
C SER A 52 -4.36 4.40 10.38
N PHE A 53 -4.72 5.60 9.91
CA PHE A 53 -4.09 6.84 10.38
C PHE A 53 -4.55 7.21 11.79
N SER A 54 -5.85 7.13 12.04
CA SER A 54 -6.49 7.47 13.31
C SER A 54 -6.80 6.22 14.13
N VAL A 55 -6.56 6.30 15.44
CA VAL A 55 -6.98 5.28 16.42
C VAL A 55 -8.42 5.49 16.91
N TYR A 56 -8.98 6.68 16.67
CA TYR A 56 -10.30 7.10 17.13
C TYR A 56 -11.44 6.69 16.18
N ASP A 57 -11.09 6.21 14.99
CA ASP A 57 -12.08 5.75 14.02
C ASP A 57 -12.83 4.53 14.58
N GLN A 58 -14.10 4.36 14.19
CA GLN A 58 -14.92 3.23 14.65
C GLN A 58 -14.28 1.87 14.33
N TYR A 59 -13.59 1.79 13.20
CA TYR A 59 -12.85 0.62 12.78
C TYR A 59 -11.36 0.95 12.65
N TYR A 60 -10.52 0.12 13.26
CA TYR A 60 -9.08 0.15 13.09
C TYR A 60 -8.68 -0.89 12.05
N GLU A 61 -8.09 -0.45 10.94
CA GLU A 61 -7.59 -1.32 9.89
C GLU A 61 -6.11 -1.61 10.13
N LEU A 62 -5.75 -2.89 10.03
CA LEU A 62 -4.38 -3.37 10.17
C LEU A 62 -4.14 -4.47 9.14
N PHE A 63 -3.31 -4.16 8.16
CA PHE A 63 -2.97 -5.03 7.02
C PHE A 63 -4.23 -5.60 6.34
N GLU A 64 -5.05 -4.71 5.77
CA GLU A 64 -6.32 -4.98 5.08
C GLU A 64 -7.45 -5.58 5.94
N THR A 65 -7.16 -5.92 7.19
CA THR A 65 -8.17 -6.44 8.12
C THR A 65 -8.74 -5.34 8.98
N LYS A 66 -10.05 -5.15 8.91
CA LYS A 66 -10.79 -4.20 9.74
C LYS A 66 -11.19 -4.84 11.06
N TYR A 67 -10.82 -4.19 12.16
CA TYR A 67 -11.19 -4.53 13.52
C TYR A 67 -12.07 -3.44 14.08
N TYR A 68 -12.99 -3.77 14.99
CA TYR A 68 -13.68 -2.74 15.75
C TYR A 68 -12.66 -2.05 16.66
N SER A 69 -12.66 -0.71 16.75
CA SER A 69 -11.66 -0.01 17.55
C SER A 69 -11.86 -0.28 19.05
N PRO A 70 -10.78 -0.50 19.84
CA PRO A 70 -10.89 -0.71 21.29
C PRO A 70 -11.28 0.55 22.06
N ILE A 71 -11.44 1.69 21.40
CA ILE A 71 -11.95 2.94 21.98
C ILE A 71 -13.23 3.43 21.31
N ALA A 72 -13.83 2.63 20.42
CA ALA A 72 -15.13 2.94 19.86
C ALA A 72 -16.25 2.80 20.90
N ARG A 73 -17.42 3.40 20.60
CA ARG A 73 -18.55 3.51 21.53
C ARG A 73 -19.03 2.17 22.10
N GLU A 74 -19.01 1.11 21.30
CA GLU A 74 -19.47 -0.23 21.70
C GLU A 74 -18.30 -1.17 22.07
N ALA A 75 -17.10 -0.64 22.30
CA ALA A 75 -15.90 -1.48 22.39
C ALA A 75 -15.93 -2.43 23.61
N PHE A 76 -16.68 -2.08 24.65
CA PHE A 76 -16.90 -2.93 25.82
C PHE A 76 -17.65 -4.23 25.51
N SER A 77 -18.40 -4.38 24.40
CA SER A 77 -18.99 -5.67 24.03
C SER A 77 -17.98 -6.62 23.41
N ASP A 78 -16.95 -6.07 22.77
CA ASP A 78 -15.93 -6.83 22.02
C ASP A 78 -14.66 -7.07 22.83
N TYR A 79 -14.28 -6.19 23.75
CA TYR A 79 -13.00 -6.26 24.45
C TYR A 79 -13.14 -6.38 25.97
N ARG A 80 -12.20 -7.12 26.58
CA ARG A 80 -11.92 -7.06 28.02
C ARG A 80 -10.77 -6.10 28.24
N TYR A 81 -10.91 -5.26 29.27
CA TYR A 81 -9.92 -4.28 29.65
C TYR A 81 -9.34 -4.59 31.02
N GLN A 82 -8.06 -4.33 31.19
CA GLN A 82 -7.38 -4.40 32.48
C GLN A 82 -6.44 -3.21 32.62
N LEU A 83 -6.66 -2.41 33.66
CA LEU A 83 -5.72 -1.38 34.08
C LEU A 83 -4.46 -2.08 34.62
N LEU A 84 -3.33 -1.80 34.00
CA LEU A 84 -2.05 -2.42 34.34
C LEU A 84 -1.27 -1.58 35.34
N ASP A 85 -1.11 -0.28 35.06
CA ASP A 85 -0.31 0.66 35.85
C ASP A 85 -0.60 2.11 35.39
N SER A 86 0.13 3.07 35.92
CA SER A 86 0.25 4.44 35.39
C SER A 86 1.71 4.79 35.06
N THR A 87 1.91 5.72 34.13
CA THR A 87 3.24 6.22 33.75
C THR A 87 3.15 7.69 33.32
N LEU A 88 4.29 8.36 33.19
CA LEU A 88 4.35 9.72 32.67
C LEU A 88 4.68 9.69 31.18
N ILE A 89 3.84 10.31 30.36
CA ILE A 89 4.12 10.60 28.94
C ILE A 89 3.97 12.10 28.78
N ASP A 90 5.01 12.75 28.24
CA ASP A 90 5.01 14.21 28.02
C ASP A 90 4.73 15.02 29.30
N GLY A 91 5.26 14.54 30.43
CA GLY A 91 5.05 15.14 31.76
C GLY A 91 3.65 14.91 32.36
N ARG A 92 2.74 14.26 31.63
CA ARG A 92 1.35 14.02 32.05
C ARG A 92 1.15 12.60 32.54
N LYS A 93 0.34 12.43 33.59
CA LYS A 93 -0.01 11.09 34.11
C LYS A 93 -0.90 10.37 33.10
N THR A 94 -0.52 9.16 32.73
CA THR A 94 -1.25 8.31 31.79
C THR A 94 -1.51 6.93 32.39
N TYR A 95 -2.69 6.38 32.17
CA TYR A 95 -3.08 5.04 32.56
C TYR A 95 -2.75 4.04 31.45
N LYS A 96 -2.06 2.97 31.81
CA LYS A 96 -1.73 1.86 30.91
C LYS A 96 -2.85 0.83 30.98
N ILE A 97 -3.67 0.74 29.94
CA ILE A 97 -4.85 -0.12 29.88
C ILE A 97 -4.64 -1.18 28.80
N SER A 98 -4.54 -2.44 29.20
CA SER A 98 -4.52 -3.53 28.22
C SER A 98 -5.93 -3.88 27.77
N PHE A 99 -6.07 -4.24 26.50
CA PHE A 99 -7.32 -4.74 25.93
C PHE A 99 -7.08 -6.05 25.17
N ARG A 100 -8.06 -6.96 25.23
CA ARG A 100 -8.06 -8.23 24.49
C ARG A 100 -9.47 -8.61 24.07
N ASP A 101 -9.62 -9.14 22.86
CA ASP A 101 -10.92 -9.60 22.35
C ASP A 101 -11.56 -10.62 23.32
N LYS A 102 -12.86 -10.44 23.58
CA LYS A 102 -13.68 -11.34 24.39
C LYS A 102 -13.90 -12.67 23.70
N LYS A 103 -14.11 -12.65 22.38
CA LYS A 103 -14.46 -13.82 21.57
C LYS A 103 -13.21 -14.33 20.87
N LYS A 104 -12.95 -15.63 20.94
CA LYS A 104 -12.06 -16.29 19.96
C LYS A 104 -12.81 -16.34 18.64
N ARG A 105 -12.73 -15.28 17.84
CA ARG A 105 -13.18 -15.32 16.44
C ARG A 105 -12.20 -16.19 15.65
N GLU A 106 -12.65 -16.82 14.56
CA GLU A 106 -11.78 -17.61 13.67
C GLU A 106 -10.65 -16.77 13.04
N ARG A 107 -10.85 -15.45 12.93
CA ARG A 107 -9.79 -14.49 12.55
C ARG A 107 -8.97 -14.08 13.78
N SER A 108 -7.66 -13.93 13.58
CA SER A 108 -6.70 -13.45 14.57
C SER A 108 -7.23 -12.22 15.32
N SER A 109 -7.30 -12.29 16.65
CA SER A 109 -7.90 -11.24 17.48
C SER A 109 -6.98 -10.02 17.66
N LEU A 110 -7.53 -8.81 17.56
CA LEU A 110 -6.84 -7.58 17.94
C LEU A 110 -6.69 -7.51 19.46
N GLN A 111 -5.49 -7.21 19.93
CA GLN A 111 -5.18 -6.99 21.34
C GLN A 111 -4.12 -5.90 21.46
N GLY A 112 -3.90 -5.38 22.65
CA GLY A 112 -2.92 -4.32 22.80
C GLY A 112 -2.91 -3.62 24.14
N VAL A 113 -2.29 -2.44 24.13
CA VAL A 113 -2.18 -1.55 25.28
C VAL A 113 -2.44 -0.13 24.83
N LEU A 114 -3.37 0.55 25.51
CA LEU A 114 -3.65 1.96 25.35
C LEU A 114 -3.02 2.71 26.52
N TYR A 115 -2.46 3.89 26.24
CA TYR A 115 -1.99 4.84 27.23
C TYR A 115 -2.94 6.03 27.19
N ILE A 116 -3.76 6.16 28.22
CA ILE A 116 -4.84 7.13 28.28
C ILE A 116 -4.48 8.22 29.29
N ASP A 117 -4.52 9.48 28.88
CA ASP A 117 -4.29 10.63 29.76
C ASP A 117 -5.25 10.63 30.96
N ALA A 118 -4.71 10.90 32.15
CA ALA A 118 -5.50 10.88 33.38
C ALA A 118 -6.40 12.10 33.56
N GLU A 119 -6.16 13.19 32.83
CA GLU A 119 -6.94 14.43 32.98
C GLU A 119 -7.98 14.59 31.86
N ASN A 120 -7.59 14.41 30.60
CA ASN A 120 -8.48 14.64 29.45
C ASN A 120 -8.89 13.36 28.70
N TYR A 121 -8.44 12.19 29.15
CA TYR A 121 -8.74 10.88 28.56
C TYR A 121 -8.32 10.70 27.09
N GLY A 122 -7.46 11.57 26.57
CA GLY A 122 -6.88 11.42 25.24
C GLY A 122 -5.90 10.26 25.18
N VAL A 123 -5.77 9.65 24.00
CA VAL A 123 -4.77 8.60 23.74
C VAL A 123 -3.40 9.25 23.57
N ALA A 124 -2.51 8.99 24.53
CA ALA A 124 -1.11 9.41 24.50
C ALA A 124 -0.23 8.45 23.68
N ARG A 125 -0.61 7.17 23.66
CA ARG A 125 0.03 6.11 22.87
C ARG A 125 -0.93 4.93 22.71
N ALA A 126 -0.87 4.26 21.56
CA ALA A 126 -1.59 3.01 21.34
C ALA A 126 -0.67 1.96 20.73
N ASP A 127 -0.61 0.79 21.37
CA ASP A 127 0.10 -0.38 20.89
C ASP A 127 -0.94 -1.45 20.51
N PHE A 128 -0.98 -1.82 19.23
CA PHE A 128 -1.86 -2.86 18.69
C PHE A 128 -1.05 -4.09 18.30
N GLN A 129 -1.64 -5.25 18.47
CA GLN A 129 -1.05 -6.51 18.09
C GLN A 129 -2.09 -7.51 17.61
N VAL A 130 -1.73 -8.23 16.54
CA VAL A 130 -2.46 -9.40 16.05
C VAL A 130 -1.46 -10.57 16.01
N ARG A 131 -1.86 -11.72 16.53
CA ARG A 131 -1.05 -12.94 16.53
C ARG A 131 -1.80 -14.07 15.84
N GLY A 132 -1.22 -14.59 14.76
CA GLY A 132 -1.71 -15.76 14.03
C GLY A 132 -0.57 -16.34 13.19
N LEU A 133 -0.82 -16.59 11.90
CA LEU A 133 0.21 -16.91 10.90
C LEU A 133 1.34 -15.87 10.89
N LEU A 134 0.96 -14.60 11.04
CA LEU A 134 1.85 -13.47 11.18
C LEU A 134 1.68 -12.86 12.56
N ILE A 135 2.77 -12.31 13.09
CA ILE A 135 2.72 -11.37 14.21
C ILE A 135 2.80 -9.98 13.61
N ILE A 136 1.71 -9.24 13.73
CA ILE A 136 1.62 -7.86 13.30
C ILE A 136 1.56 -6.99 14.55
N SER A 137 2.52 -6.08 14.69
CA SER A 137 2.59 -5.11 15.78
C SER A 137 2.53 -3.72 15.20
N ALA A 138 1.58 -2.91 15.64
CA ALA A 138 1.45 -1.51 15.26
C ALA A 138 1.57 -0.62 16.51
N ASN A 139 2.19 0.54 16.37
CA ASN A 139 2.34 1.52 17.43
C ASN A 139 1.99 2.91 16.89
N HIS A 140 1.28 3.68 17.69
CA HIS A 140 0.94 5.09 17.47
C HIS A 140 1.44 5.91 18.64
N THR A 141 2.17 6.99 18.36
CA THR A 141 2.67 7.92 19.37
C THR A 141 2.09 9.31 19.14
N PHE A 142 1.73 9.96 20.25
CA PHE A 142 1.13 11.28 20.26
C PHE A 142 2.00 12.24 21.08
N HIS A 143 1.91 13.53 20.78
CA HIS A 143 2.47 14.63 21.56
C HIS A 143 1.33 15.49 22.10
N TYR A 144 1.45 15.95 23.33
CA TYR A 144 0.45 16.81 23.94
C TYR A 144 0.71 18.27 23.55
N ILE A 145 -0.29 18.90 22.93
CA ILE A 145 -0.25 20.32 22.57
C ILE A 145 -0.94 21.08 23.70
N ASN A 146 -0.15 21.82 24.49
CA ASN A 146 -0.65 22.51 25.69
C ASN A 146 -1.69 23.60 25.36
N GLU A 147 -1.47 24.35 24.28
CA GLU A 147 -2.30 25.46 23.84
C GLU A 147 -3.71 24.98 23.46
N GLU A 148 -3.77 23.85 22.76
CA GLU A 148 -5.00 23.24 22.26
C GLU A 148 -5.59 22.21 23.24
N LYS A 149 -4.82 21.81 24.26
CA LYS A 149 -5.16 20.80 25.28
C LYS A 149 -5.51 19.42 24.70
N ILE A 150 -4.86 19.03 23.60
CA ILE A 150 -5.12 17.76 22.88
C ILE A 150 -3.85 16.93 22.70
N TRP A 151 -4.03 15.62 22.53
CA TRP A 151 -2.98 14.71 22.06
C TRP A 151 -3.05 14.61 20.54
N PHE A 152 -1.98 15.00 19.85
CA PHE A 152 -1.90 14.98 18.39
C PHE A 152 -0.91 13.93 17.90
N PRO A 153 -1.23 13.13 16.85
CA PRO A 153 -0.35 12.07 16.38
C PRO A 153 0.96 12.65 15.83
N VAL A 154 2.10 12.07 16.23
CA VAL A 154 3.44 12.48 15.75
C VAL A 154 4.20 11.37 15.05
N GLY A 155 3.76 10.13 15.20
CA GLY A 155 4.37 9.02 14.51
C GLY A 155 3.61 7.72 14.65
N ARG A 156 3.91 6.80 13.75
CA ARG A 156 3.42 5.42 13.79
C ARG A 156 4.47 4.47 13.27
N SER A 157 4.42 3.23 13.73
CA SER A 157 5.23 2.15 13.19
C SER A 157 4.42 0.87 13.07
N LEU A 158 4.83 0.02 12.14
CA LEU A 158 4.25 -1.28 11.89
C LEU A 158 5.39 -2.27 11.69
N LYS A 159 5.28 -3.42 12.34
CA LYS A 159 6.17 -4.56 12.11
C LYS A 159 5.33 -5.79 11.82
N ILE A 160 5.61 -6.44 10.70
CA ILE A 160 5.04 -7.73 10.32
C ILE A 160 6.19 -8.72 10.30
N GLN A 161 6.03 -9.80 11.04
CA GLN A 161 6.99 -10.89 11.06
C GLN A 161 6.25 -12.22 11.10
N LYS A 162 6.98 -13.28 10.77
CA LYS A 162 6.52 -14.66 10.92
C LYS A 162 5.95 -14.88 12.34
N GLY A 163 4.77 -15.50 12.40
CA GLY A 163 4.18 -16.02 13.63
C GLY A 163 4.66 -17.44 13.95
N ASN A 164 4.04 -18.07 14.93
CA ASN A 164 4.48 -19.39 15.41
C ASN A 164 3.93 -20.57 14.57
N ASN A 165 3.52 -20.34 13.32
CA ASN A 165 2.94 -21.38 12.48
C ASN A 165 3.96 -22.06 11.54
N SER A 166 3.63 -23.29 11.17
CA SER A 166 4.29 -24.21 10.24
C SER A 166 3.86 -24.05 8.78
N ASP A 167 2.86 -23.24 8.48
CA ASP A 167 2.22 -23.27 7.16
C ASP A 167 2.87 -22.27 6.20
N ASP A 168 3.33 -22.77 5.05
CA ASP A 168 3.83 -22.01 3.89
C ASP A 168 2.92 -20.83 3.52
N ILE A 169 3.43 -19.59 3.57
CA ILE A 169 2.69 -18.42 3.07
C ILE A 169 3.00 -18.25 1.60
N HIS A 170 1.97 -18.42 0.80
CA HIS A 170 2.02 -18.24 -0.64
C HIS A 170 1.76 -16.77 -0.96
N ILE A 171 2.76 -16.08 -1.49
CA ILE A 171 2.65 -14.72 -2.00
C ILE A 171 2.78 -14.82 -3.53
N PRO A 172 2.05 -14.04 -4.33
CA PRO A 172 2.24 -14.05 -5.79
C PRO A 172 3.72 -13.92 -6.19
N GLY A 173 4.27 -14.96 -6.82
CA GLY A 173 5.67 -15.01 -7.27
C GLY A 173 6.69 -15.56 -6.24
N THR A 174 6.30 -15.86 -5.01
CA THR A 174 7.19 -16.50 -4.01
C THR A 174 6.42 -17.27 -2.94
N THR A 175 6.89 -18.46 -2.57
CA THR A 175 6.40 -19.15 -1.38
C THR A 175 7.38 -18.89 -0.25
N ILE A 176 6.93 -18.19 0.79
CA ILE A 176 7.66 -18.18 2.05
C ILE A 176 7.42 -19.53 2.70
N ARG A 177 8.38 -20.44 2.55
CA ARG A 177 8.32 -21.77 3.15
C ARG A 177 8.49 -21.67 4.66
N PHE A 178 7.61 -22.32 5.40
CA PHE A 178 7.67 -22.43 6.85
C PHE A 178 7.84 -23.91 7.18
N ASP A 179 8.99 -24.28 7.72
CA ASP A 179 9.13 -25.64 8.25
C ASP A 179 8.31 -25.76 9.53
N ALA A 180 7.57 -26.85 9.64
CA ALA A 180 6.81 -27.15 10.84
C ALA A 180 7.69 -27.14 12.09
N VAL A 181 7.17 -26.55 13.16
CA VAL A 181 7.79 -26.53 14.49
C VAL A 181 7.70 -27.95 15.08
N SER A 182 8.33 -28.92 14.43
CA SER A 182 8.33 -30.32 14.84
C SER A 182 9.61 -30.70 15.59
N ASP A 183 10.64 -29.84 15.59
CA ASP A 183 11.92 -30.12 16.23
C ASP A 183 12.19 -29.13 17.39
N PRO A 184 11.99 -29.55 18.66
CA PRO A 184 12.22 -28.72 19.85
C PRO A 184 13.71 -28.58 20.19
N ASN A 185 14.60 -28.76 19.22
CA ASN A 185 16.04 -28.76 19.45
C ASN A 185 16.59 -27.31 19.50
N PRO A 186 17.13 -26.84 20.64
CA PRO A 186 17.66 -25.48 20.79
C PRO A 186 18.92 -25.19 19.95
N ARG A 187 19.39 -26.18 19.17
CA ARG A 187 20.53 -26.10 18.24
C ARG A 187 20.13 -25.92 16.76
N ARG A 188 18.86 -25.62 16.45
CA ARG A 188 18.44 -25.37 15.06
C ARG A 188 19.21 -24.17 14.47
N LEU A 189 19.79 -24.37 13.29
CA LEU A 189 20.40 -23.29 12.51
C LEU A 189 19.29 -22.32 12.08
N LYS A 190 19.26 -21.11 12.66
CA LYS A 190 18.29 -20.06 12.27
C LYS A 190 18.34 -19.82 10.76
N GLU A 191 17.22 -20.04 10.08
CA GLU A 191 17.04 -19.89 8.63
C GLU A 191 16.71 -18.44 8.25
N THR A 192 16.74 -18.10 6.96
CA THR A 192 16.52 -16.72 6.50
C THR A 192 15.09 -16.22 6.65
N SER A 193 14.09 -17.10 6.60
CA SER A 193 12.69 -16.77 6.85
C SER A 193 12.48 -16.27 8.28
N ASP A 194 13.20 -16.83 9.27
CA ASP A 194 13.12 -16.44 10.68
C ASP A 194 13.68 -15.01 10.94
N PHE A 195 14.42 -14.43 9.99
CA PHE A 195 14.93 -13.04 10.06
C PHE A 195 14.21 -12.08 9.10
N THR A 196 13.25 -12.55 8.32
CA THR A 196 12.54 -11.70 7.35
C THR A 196 11.36 -11.04 8.04
N TYR A 197 11.31 -9.70 7.97
CA TYR A 197 10.21 -8.90 8.49
C TYR A 197 9.94 -7.75 7.52
N LEU A 198 8.71 -7.27 7.53
CA LEU A 198 8.36 -5.97 7.00
C LEU A 198 8.33 -4.99 8.16
N PHE A 199 8.98 -3.85 7.98
CA PHE A 199 8.91 -2.74 8.92
C PHE A 199 8.54 -1.47 8.16
N SER A 200 7.58 -0.73 8.70
CA SER A 200 7.16 0.57 8.20
C SER A 200 7.15 1.55 9.35
N GLN A 201 7.67 2.75 9.11
CA GLN A 201 7.68 3.84 10.08
C GLN A 201 7.25 5.13 9.38
N SER A 202 6.43 5.92 10.06
CA SER A 202 6.04 7.26 9.62
C SER A 202 6.24 8.23 10.76
N LYS A 203 6.75 9.43 10.46
CA LYS A 203 6.81 10.56 11.38
C LYS A 203 6.16 11.77 10.74
N TYR A 204 5.41 12.50 11.54
CA TYR A 204 4.74 13.72 11.12
C TYR A 204 5.57 14.92 11.58
N ARG A 205 5.87 15.82 10.65
CA ARG A 205 6.71 16.99 10.85
C ARG A 205 5.98 18.22 10.33
N GLU A 206 6.45 19.40 10.75
CA GLU A 206 5.93 20.69 10.28
C GLU A 206 4.40 20.79 10.46
N ILE A 207 3.92 20.26 11.59
CA ILE A 207 2.49 20.19 11.89
C ILE A 207 1.98 21.61 12.11
N GLN A 208 1.02 22.02 11.29
CA GLN A 208 0.27 23.26 11.44
C GLN A 208 -1.18 22.93 11.78
N TYR A 209 -1.67 23.46 12.89
CA TYR A 209 -3.04 23.30 13.35
C TYR A 209 -3.78 24.64 13.24
N ASN A 210 -5.10 24.57 13.06
CA ASN A 210 -5.97 25.75 12.99
C ASN A 210 -5.62 26.76 11.86
N VAL A 211 -4.91 26.29 10.82
CA VAL A 211 -4.63 27.07 9.61
C VAL A 211 -5.60 26.66 8.50
N PRO A 212 -6.48 27.57 8.02
CA PRO A 212 -7.38 27.26 6.91
C PRO A 212 -6.60 26.92 5.64
N VAL A 213 -6.85 25.74 5.07
CA VAL A 213 -6.23 25.29 3.82
C VAL A 213 -7.27 25.22 2.70
N LYS A 214 -6.89 25.67 1.50
CA LYS A 214 -7.70 25.53 0.28
C LYS A 214 -7.19 24.36 -0.55
N ILE A 215 -7.79 23.19 -0.34
CA ILE A 215 -7.42 21.97 -1.07
C ILE A 215 -7.84 22.09 -2.54
N LYS A 216 -6.86 22.04 -3.45
CA LYS A 216 -7.10 21.97 -4.90
C LYS A 216 -7.37 20.52 -5.30
N LYS A 217 -8.28 20.33 -6.27
CA LYS A 217 -8.55 19.03 -6.91
C LYS A 217 -8.99 17.95 -5.90
N LYS A 218 -10.02 18.25 -5.11
CA LYS A 218 -10.54 17.40 -4.02
C LYS A 218 -11.00 15.99 -4.45
N SER A 219 -11.22 15.76 -5.75
CA SER A 219 -11.62 14.45 -6.29
C SER A 219 -10.52 13.39 -6.22
N VAL A 220 -9.28 13.76 -5.90
CA VAL A 220 -8.14 12.85 -5.80
C VAL A 220 -7.59 12.87 -4.39
N ALA A 221 -7.69 11.74 -3.71
CA ALA A 221 -7.22 11.56 -2.33
C ALA A 221 -5.69 11.57 -2.22
N ILE A 222 -4.99 10.96 -3.19
CA ILE A 222 -3.53 10.90 -3.26
C ILE A 222 -3.05 11.46 -4.60
N GLU A 223 -2.37 12.60 -4.57
CA GLU A 223 -1.73 13.19 -5.76
C GLU A 223 -0.22 12.94 -5.71
N VAL A 224 0.32 12.17 -6.65
CA VAL A 224 1.77 12.03 -6.82
C VAL A 224 2.26 13.08 -7.80
N LYS A 225 3.21 13.92 -7.38
CA LYS A 225 3.79 14.94 -8.25
C LYS A 225 4.72 14.31 -9.29
N ASP A 226 4.73 14.87 -10.50
CA ASP A 226 5.59 14.39 -11.59
C ASP A 226 7.07 14.32 -11.18
N TYR A 227 7.54 15.30 -10.39
CA TYR A 227 8.91 15.36 -9.87
C TYR A 227 9.15 14.49 -8.62
N ALA A 228 8.15 13.77 -8.10
CA ALA A 228 8.27 13.09 -6.81
C ALA A 228 9.33 11.99 -6.84
N SER A 229 9.51 11.31 -7.96
CA SER A 229 10.55 10.28 -8.14
C SER A 229 11.93 10.83 -8.46
N ASP A 230 12.01 12.09 -8.88
CA ASP A 230 13.24 12.75 -9.32
C ASP A 230 13.70 13.79 -8.29
N ARG A 231 14.09 13.29 -7.11
CA ARG A 231 14.58 14.11 -5.99
C ARG A 231 16.06 13.84 -5.72
N ASP A 232 16.82 14.91 -5.51
CA ASP A 232 18.23 14.85 -5.14
C ASP A 232 18.41 14.54 -3.65
N GLU A 233 19.62 14.13 -3.24
CA GLU A 233 19.91 13.76 -1.86
C GLU A 233 19.73 14.93 -0.86
N SER A 234 19.81 16.19 -1.32
CA SER A 234 19.57 17.35 -0.45
C SER A 234 18.12 17.45 0.00
N PHE A 235 17.16 17.07 -0.86
CA PHE A 235 15.74 17.00 -0.50
C PHE A 235 15.48 16.01 0.66
N TRP A 236 16.19 14.88 0.67
CA TRP A 236 16.00 13.82 1.67
C TRP A 236 16.67 14.12 3.02
N ALA A 237 17.71 14.95 3.02
CA ALA A 237 18.55 15.19 4.20
C ALA A 237 17.77 15.61 5.47
N PRO A 238 16.75 16.50 5.42
CA PRO A 238 15.97 16.86 6.60
C PRO A 238 15.09 15.73 7.17
N TYR A 239 14.76 14.73 6.34
CA TYR A 239 13.83 13.65 6.68
C TYR A 239 14.53 12.37 7.16
N LYS A 240 15.86 12.27 7.01
CA LYS A 240 16.64 11.11 7.46
C LYS A 240 16.86 11.15 8.97
N ASP A 241 16.31 10.16 9.68
CA ASP A 241 16.33 10.10 11.14
C ASP A 241 17.41 9.20 11.75
N SER A 242 18.01 8.30 10.97
CA SER A 242 19.18 7.53 11.37
C SER A 242 19.88 6.96 10.14
N VAL A 243 21.18 6.70 10.26
CA VAL A 243 21.93 5.97 9.24
C VAL A 243 21.66 4.48 9.48
N ASP A 244 20.55 3.94 8.95
CA ASP A 244 20.50 2.49 8.78
C ASP A 244 21.62 2.13 7.79
N VAL A 245 22.70 1.56 8.31
CA VAL A 245 23.89 1.19 7.52
C VAL A 245 23.52 0.23 6.38
N ARG A 246 22.37 -0.47 6.48
CA ARG A 246 21.84 -1.37 5.45
C ARG A 246 21.16 -0.62 4.31
N GLU A 247 20.55 0.54 4.57
CA GLU A 247 19.75 1.29 3.58
C GLU A 247 20.56 1.63 2.33
N ARG A 248 21.73 2.25 2.52
CA ARG A 248 22.62 2.60 1.41
C ARG A 248 23.00 1.38 0.57
N ASN A 249 23.35 0.26 1.22
CA ASN A 249 23.71 -0.96 0.52
C ASN A 249 22.52 -1.58 -0.22
N THR A 250 21.31 -1.44 0.33
CA THR A 250 20.06 -1.91 -0.26
C THR A 250 19.81 -1.25 -1.61
N TYR A 251 19.81 0.08 -1.66
CA TYR A 251 19.61 0.83 -2.90
C TYR A 251 20.64 0.43 -3.96
N TYR A 252 21.94 0.49 -3.65
CA TYR A 252 22.98 0.14 -4.64
C TYR A 252 22.89 -1.31 -5.16
N ALA A 253 22.63 -2.27 -4.27
CA ALA A 253 22.58 -3.67 -4.67
C ALA A 253 21.32 -4.00 -5.48
N LEU A 254 20.16 -3.47 -5.10
CA LEU A 254 18.89 -3.74 -5.76
C LEU A 254 18.77 -3.01 -7.09
N ASP A 255 19.30 -1.79 -7.22
CA ASP A 255 19.32 -1.05 -8.49
C ASP A 255 20.04 -1.85 -9.58
N SER A 256 21.18 -2.45 -9.24
CA SER A 256 21.92 -3.33 -10.16
C SER A 256 21.14 -4.58 -10.54
N ILE A 257 20.48 -5.24 -9.57
CA ILE A 257 19.71 -6.46 -9.80
C ILE A 257 18.47 -6.18 -10.65
N VAL A 258 17.66 -5.18 -10.30
CA VAL A 258 16.42 -4.87 -11.02
C VAL A 258 16.72 -4.42 -12.45
N ALA A 259 17.76 -3.59 -12.65
CA ALA A 259 18.19 -3.18 -13.97
C ALA A 259 18.67 -4.38 -14.82
N LYS A 260 19.51 -5.25 -14.25
CA LYS A 260 20.04 -6.44 -14.94
C LYS A 260 18.95 -7.44 -15.30
N GLU A 261 18.06 -7.75 -14.35
CA GLU A 261 16.99 -8.74 -14.51
C GLU A 261 15.73 -8.19 -15.21
N LYS A 262 15.72 -6.89 -15.53
CA LYS A 262 14.62 -6.15 -16.17
C LYS A 262 13.30 -6.34 -15.41
N ILE A 263 13.35 -6.36 -14.07
CA ILE A 263 12.17 -6.66 -13.23
C ILE A 263 11.07 -5.62 -13.44
N GLU A 264 11.41 -4.33 -13.56
CA GLU A 264 10.46 -3.25 -13.88
C GLU A 264 9.70 -3.53 -15.20
N LYS A 265 10.41 -3.96 -16.24
CA LYS A 265 9.81 -4.32 -17.53
C LYS A 265 8.88 -5.54 -17.40
N LYS A 266 9.29 -6.56 -16.63
CA LYS A 266 8.47 -7.76 -16.36
C LYS A 266 7.20 -7.41 -15.57
N LEU A 267 7.30 -6.52 -14.58
CA LEU A 267 6.17 -6.05 -13.79
C LEU A 267 5.16 -5.29 -14.66
N ARG A 268 5.64 -4.34 -15.48
CA ARG A 268 4.80 -3.60 -16.44
C ARG A 268 4.12 -4.54 -17.44
N PHE A 269 4.84 -5.55 -17.92
CA PHE A 269 4.27 -6.58 -18.80
C PHE A 269 3.18 -7.41 -18.10
N GLY A 270 3.44 -7.89 -16.89
CA GLY A 270 2.47 -8.66 -16.10
C GLY A 270 1.18 -7.89 -15.80
N ARG A 271 1.28 -6.60 -15.45
CA ARG A 271 0.11 -5.73 -15.25
C ARG A 271 -0.77 -5.63 -16.48
N LYS A 272 -0.16 -5.45 -17.65
CA LYS A 272 -0.91 -5.39 -18.92
C LYS A 272 -1.64 -6.71 -19.17
N ILE A 273 -1.01 -7.86 -18.94
CA ILE A 273 -1.66 -9.16 -19.12
C ILE A 273 -2.85 -9.35 -18.18
N ILE A 274 -2.70 -9.03 -16.90
CA ILE A 274 -3.80 -9.13 -15.92
C ILE A 274 -4.97 -8.23 -16.35
N ASN A 275 -4.69 -7.08 -16.95
CA ASN A 275 -5.68 -6.17 -17.49
C ASN A 275 -6.22 -6.57 -18.89
N GLY A 276 -5.84 -7.74 -19.41
CA GLY A 276 -6.30 -8.26 -20.70
C GLY A 276 -5.50 -7.82 -21.91
N TYR A 277 -4.29 -7.29 -21.74
CA TYR A 277 -3.46 -6.77 -22.83
C TYR A 277 -2.08 -7.43 -22.93
N ILE A 278 -1.60 -7.67 -24.16
CA ILE A 278 -0.20 -8.03 -24.43
C ILE A 278 0.49 -6.83 -25.11
N PRO A 279 1.49 -6.19 -24.47
CA PRO A 279 2.20 -5.08 -25.09
C PRO A 279 3.14 -5.56 -26.21
N PHE A 280 2.95 -5.02 -27.40
CA PHE A 280 3.79 -5.23 -28.58
C PHE A 280 4.24 -3.89 -29.16
N GLY A 281 5.41 -3.42 -28.71
CA GLY A 281 5.95 -2.12 -29.16
C GLY A 281 5.02 -0.96 -28.80
N PRO A 282 4.61 -0.11 -29.78
CA PRO A 282 3.68 1.00 -29.57
C PRO A 282 2.20 0.62 -29.46
N ILE A 283 1.86 -0.67 -29.58
CA ILE A 283 0.48 -1.18 -29.54
C ILE A 283 0.35 -2.20 -28.40
N ASP A 284 -0.76 -2.16 -27.70
CA ASP A 284 -1.18 -3.18 -26.75
C ASP A 284 -2.28 -4.02 -27.40
N LEU A 285 -2.01 -5.32 -27.62
CA LEU A 285 -2.98 -6.26 -28.16
C LEU A 285 -4.01 -6.62 -27.09
N ASP A 286 -5.29 -6.52 -27.43
CA ASP A 286 -6.40 -6.77 -26.53
C ASP A 286 -6.86 -8.23 -26.64
N LEU A 287 -6.62 -9.00 -25.58
CA LEU A 287 -6.90 -10.42 -25.51
C LEU A 287 -8.40 -10.74 -25.51
N ARG A 288 -9.25 -9.77 -25.18
CA ARG A 288 -10.71 -9.96 -25.14
C ARG A 288 -11.29 -10.28 -26.52
N TYR A 289 -10.64 -9.82 -27.59
CA TYR A 289 -11.08 -10.05 -28.96
C TYR A 289 -10.50 -11.33 -29.59
N LEU A 290 -9.52 -11.98 -28.96
CA LEU A 290 -8.89 -13.19 -29.53
C LEU A 290 -9.88 -14.35 -29.66
N LEU A 291 -10.64 -14.61 -28.61
CA LEU A 291 -11.65 -15.66 -28.57
C LEU A 291 -12.75 -15.28 -27.58
N SER A 292 -13.99 -15.23 -28.05
CA SER A 292 -15.17 -15.10 -27.20
C SER A 292 -16.31 -15.96 -27.72
N TYR A 293 -17.35 -16.13 -26.90
CA TYR A 293 -18.52 -16.94 -27.26
C TYR A 293 -19.80 -16.21 -26.85
N ASN A 294 -20.79 -16.19 -27.74
CA ASN A 294 -22.15 -15.80 -27.40
C ASN A 294 -23.17 -16.68 -28.17
N ASN A 295 -24.41 -16.72 -27.67
CA ASN A 295 -25.43 -17.62 -28.23
C ASN A 295 -25.95 -17.18 -29.62
N TYR A 296 -25.79 -15.90 -29.96
CA TYR A 296 -26.26 -15.32 -31.22
C TYR A 296 -25.30 -15.64 -32.38
N GLU A 297 -24.00 -15.48 -32.16
CA GLU A 297 -22.92 -15.52 -33.14
C GLU A 297 -22.03 -16.76 -33.03
N GLY A 298 -22.17 -17.56 -31.96
CA GLY A 298 -21.31 -18.70 -31.69
C GLY A 298 -19.93 -18.26 -31.23
N PHE A 299 -18.88 -18.90 -31.74
CA PHE A 299 -17.52 -18.46 -31.48
C PHE A 299 -17.19 -17.19 -32.26
N ARG A 300 -16.52 -16.26 -31.59
CA ARG A 300 -15.98 -15.03 -32.19
C ARG A 300 -14.47 -15.11 -32.10
N LEU A 301 -13.82 -15.06 -33.26
CA LEU A 301 -12.38 -15.02 -33.40
C LEU A 301 -11.97 -13.67 -33.95
N GLY A 302 -11.04 -13.00 -33.31
CA GLY A 302 -10.66 -11.64 -33.71
C GLY A 302 -9.29 -11.22 -33.26
N LEU A 303 -8.97 -9.98 -33.61
CA LEU A 303 -7.77 -9.30 -33.19
C LEU A 303 -8.15 -7.86 -32.88
N GLY A 304 -7.78 -7.40 -31.70
CA GLY A 304 -7.97 -6.02 -31.29
C GLY A 304 -6.73 -5.47 -30.63
N GLY A 305 -6.65 -4.14 -30.58
CA GLY A 305 -5.55 -3.48 -29.91
C GLY A 305 -5.76 -1.99 -29.78
N VAL A 306 -4.91 -1.40 -28.96
CA VAL A 306 -4.90 0.03 -28.65
C VAL A 306 -3.46 0.54 -28.59
N THR A 307 -3.20 1.72 -29.14
CA THR A 307 -1.87 2.35 -29.04
C THR A 307 -1.57 2.75 -27.58
N ASN A 308 -0.31 2.65 -27.16
CA ASN A 308 0.11 2.96 -25.79
C ASN A 308 1.00 4.22 -25.71
N ASP A 309 1.48 4.57 -24.51
CA ASP A 309 2.27 5.79 -24.29
C ASP A 309 3.58 5.86 -25.12
N LYS A 310 4.08 4.73 -25.66
CA LYS A 310 5.22 4.75 -26.59
C LYS A 310 4.85 5.25 -27.98
N PHE A 311 3.57 5.15 -28.35
CA PHE A 311 3.03 5.78 -29.55
C PHE A 311 2.81 7.27 -29.31
N SER A 312 2.05 7.60 -28.26
CA SER A 312 1.80 8.99 -27.86
C SER A 312 1.19 9.03 -26.45
N GLU A 313 1.59 10.01 -25.65
CA GLU A 313 0.94 10.32 -24.36
C GLU A 313 -0.35 11.15 -24.51
N ILE A 314 -0.59 11.69 -25.71
CA ILE A 314 -1.68 12.63 -26.01
C ILE A 314 -2.74 11.95 -26.87
N TYR A 315 -2.36 11.17 -27.87
CA TYR A 315 -3.28 10.53 -28.80
C TYR A 315 -3.35 9.02 -28.59
N ARG A 316 -4.55 8.47 -28.69
CA ARG A 316 -4.80 7.04 -28.62
C ARG A 316 -5.66 6.60 -29.78
N ILE A 317 -5.25 5.55 -30.47
CA ILE A 317 -6.01 4.89 -31.53
C ILE A 317 -6.32 3.48 -31.04
N GLU A 318 -7.56 3.07 -31.17
CA GLU A 318 -8.03 1.72 -30.82
C GLU A 318 -8.82 1.12 -31.96
N GLY A 319 -8.82 -0.21 -32.05
CA GLY A 319 -9.67 -0.90 -33.00
C GLY A 319 -9.64 -2.40 -32.83
N TYR A 320 -10.62 -3.07 -33.40
CA TYR A 320 -10.66 -4.52 -33.50
C TYR A 320 -11.36 -4.97 -34.78
N SER A 321 -11.09 -6.21 -35.16
CA SER A 321 -11.84 -6.96 -36.17
C SER A 321 -12.08 -8.37 -35.66
N ALA A 322 -13.30 -8.87 -35.79
CA ALA A 322 -13.71 -10.20 -35.36
C ALA A 322 -14.67 -10.85 -36.36
N TYR A 323 -14.63 -12.18 -36.43
CA TYR A 323 -15.50 -12.99 -37.27
C TYR A 323 -16.36 -13.91 -36.40
N GLY A 324 -17.68 -13.87 -36.59
CA GLY A 324 -18.64 -14.75 -35.92
C GLY A 324 -18.88 -16.04 -36.71
N THR A 325 -18.73 -17.20 -36.07
CA THR A 325 -18.81 -18.49 -36.78
C THR A 325 -20.24 -18.90 -37.16
N LYS A 326 -21.25 -18.43 -36.44
CA LYS A 326 -22.66 -18.82 -36.64
C LYS A 326 -23.39 -17.91 -37.61
N ASP A 327 -23.16 -16.61 -37.51
CA ASP A 327 -23.77 -15.60 -38.40
C ASP A 327 -22.92 -15.32 -39.64
N GLY A 328 -21.65 -15.73 -39.65
CA GLY A 328 -20.75 -15.60 -40.79
C GLY A 328 -20.31 -14.17 -41.09
N ASN A 329 -20.49 -13.25 -40.14
CA ASN A 329 -20.27 -11.82 -40.36
C ASN A 329 -18.98 -11.32 -39.68
N PHE A 330 -18.29 -10.42 -40.39
CA PHE A 330 -17.22 -9.61 -39.82
C PHE A 330 -17.79 -8.45 -39.01
N LYS A 331 -17.11 -8.15 -37.91
CA LYS A 331 -17.46 -7.09 -36.97
C LYS A 331 -16.21 -6.30 -36.68
N TYR A 332 -16.30 -4.97 -36.62
CA TYR A 332 -15.12 -4.14 -36.47
C TYR A 332 -15.43 -2.85 -35.73
N ASN A 333 -14.36 -2.30 -35.14
CA ASN A 333 -14.37 -1.00 -34.51
C ASN A 333 -13.09 -0.25 -34.85
N LEU A 334 -13.22 1.06 -35.02
CA LEU A 334 -12.09 1.98 -35.09
C LEU A 334 -12.41 3.23 -34.28
N GLY A 335 -11.52 3.58 -33.37
CA GLY A 335 -11.66 4.71 -32.46
C GLY A 335 -10.39 5.53 -32.33
N GLY A 336 -10.58 6.80 -32.03
CA GLY A 336 -9.51 7.75 -31.74
C GLY A 336 -9.88 8.62 -30.55
N ALA A 337 -8.92 8.88 -29.67
CA ALA A 337 -9.09 9.73 -28.51
C ALA A 337 -7.87 10.63 -28.29
N ALA A 338 -8.11 11.82 -27.73
CA ALA A 338 -7.10 12.75 -27.28
C ALA A 338 -7.21 12.95 -25.76
N ARG A 339 -6.07 13.00 -25.08
CA ARG A 339 -5.97 13.27 -23.65
C ARG A 339 -6.06 14.77 -23.41
N ILE A 340 -7.09 15.21 -22.70
CA ILE A 340 -7.33 16.62 -22.41
C ILE A 340 -6.98 17.02 -20.97
N GLY A 341 -6.77 16.03 -20.08
CA GLY A 341 -6.41 16.28 -18.70
C GLY A 341 -5.39 15.26 -18.20
N LYS A 342 -4.12 15.67 -18.04
CA LYS A 342 -3.06 14.82 -17.48
C LYS A 342 -3.43 14.37 -16.07
N PHE A 343 -3.88 15.32 -15.24
CA PHE A 343 -4.23 15.11 -13.83
C PHE A 343 -5.43 14.17 -13.64
N SER A 344 -6.54 14.42 -14.34
CA SER A 344 -7.76 13.62 -14.21
C SER A 344 -7.73 12.33 -15.05
N ASN A 345 -6.65 12.13 -15.81
CA ASN A 345 -6.55 11.11 -16.86
C ASN A 345 -7.77 11.10 -17.80
N THR A 346 -8.27 12.29 -18.16
CA THR A 346 -9.46 12.42 -19.00
C THR A 346 -9.11 12.33 -20.48
N TRP A 347 -9.83 11.46 -21.18
CA TRP A 347 -9.75 11.25 -22.62
C TRP A 347 -11.07 11.64 -23.26
N ILE A 348 -11.02 12.36 -24.38
CA ILE A 348 -12.17 12.62 -25.24
C ILE A 348 -11.88 11.99 -26.59
N GLY A 349 -12.84 11.23 -27.11
CA GLY A 349 -12.67 10.54 -28.37
C GLY A 349 -14.00 10.19 -29.02
N GLY A 350 -13.90 9.68 -30.24
CA GLY A 350 -15.00 9.13 -31.01
C GLY A 350 -14.59 7.79 -31.57
N SER A 351 -15.56 6.90 -31.75
CA SER A 351 -15.36 5.61 -32.40
C SER A 351 -16.54 5.25 -33.27
N TYR A 352 -16.26 4.47 -34.30
CA TYR A 352 -17.25 3.83 -35.15
C TYR A 352 -17.21 2.33 -34.89
N THR A 353 -18.36 1.73 -34.61
CA THR A 353 -18.51 0.29 -34.36
C THR A 353 -19.58 -0.27 -35.26
N ASP A 354 -19.23 -1.33 -35.97
CA ASP A 354 -20.16 -2.19 -36.69
C ASP A 354 -20.12 -3.58 -36.01
N ASP A 355 -20.93 -3.73 -34.98
CA ASP A 355 -20.99 -4.90 -34.09
C ASP A 355 -22.36 -4.97 -33.42
N VAL A 356 -22.82 -6.18 -33.10
CA VAL A 356 -24.10 -6.42 -32.43
C VAL A 356 -23.88 -6.25 -30.93
N ARG A 357 -24.62 -5.34 -30.28
CA ARG A 357 -24.54 -5.09 -28.84
C ARG A 357 -25.35 -6.10 -28.01
#